data_AF-A0A0Q3QQQ6-F1
#
_entry.id   AF-A0A0Q3QQQ6-F1
#
_cell.length_a   1.000
_cell.length_b   1.000
_cell.length_c   1.000
_cell.angle_alpha   90.00
_cell.angle_beta   90.00
_cell.angle_gamma   90.00
#
_symmetry.space_group_name_H-M   'P 1'
#
loop_
_entity.id
_entity.type
_entity.pdbx_description
1 polymer ?
#
loop_
_entity_poly.entity_id
_entity_poly.type
_entity_poly.pdbx_seq_one_letter_code
_entity_poly.pdbx_strand_id
1 'polypeptide(L)'
;MERKIYNGWAFTENEAEKGKVNREIFQELKTKYKVYRDDINFNPTVNLDEYDVVIGREPGYHHAVYNIVKNAPDLSTDELLLLCDGGNLCFGGSRKSNNHLRVSED
;
A
#
# COMPACT_ATOMS: atom_id res chain seq x y z
N MET A 1 14.71 10.52 -14.30
CA MET A 1 13.81 9.51 -13.71
C MET A 1 12.39 10.08 -13.74
N GLU A 2 11.39 9.26 -14.07
CA GLU A 2 9.98 9.68 -14.13
C GLU A 2 9.36 9.64 -12.72
N ARG A 3 8.47 10.58 -12.39
CA ARG A 3 7.77 10.54 -11.11
C ARG A 3 6.57 9.60 -11.19
N LYS A 4 6.74 8.36 -10.73
CA LYS A 4 5.68 7.35 -10.63
C LYS A 4 5.93 6.39 -9.49
N ILE A 5 4.94 5.57 -9.17
CA ILE A 5 5.10 4.47 -8.21
C ILE A 5 5.93 3.37 -8.85
N TYR A 6 7.00 2.98 -8.17
CA TYR A 6 7.88 1.90 -8.57
C TYR A 6 7.53 0.64 -7.79
N ASN A 7 7.03 -0.37 -8.47
CA ASN A 7 6.66 -1.65 -7.89
C ASN A 7 7.78 -2.68 -8.14
N GLY A 8 8.50 -3.09 -7.09
CA GLY A 8 9.60 -4.06 -7.19
C GLY A 8 10.92 -3.44 -7.66
N TRP A 9 11.44 -2.45 -6.92
CA TRP A 9 12.63 -1.69 -7.34
C TRP A 9 13.97 -2.17 -6.77
N ALA A 10 13.97 -3.09 -5.80
CA ALA A 10 15.18 -3.47 -5.02
C ALA A 10 16.33 -4.10 -5.83
N PHE A 11 16.08 -4.52 -7.07
CA PHE A 11 17.09 -5.12 -7.94
C PHE A 11 17.15 -4.41 -9.30
N THR A 12 16.95 -3.10 -9.28
CA THR A 12 16.90 -2.28 -10.48
C THR A 12 17.85 -1.09 -10.36
N GLU A 13 18.31 -0.55 -11.49
CA GLU A 13 19.15 0.65 -11.48
C GLU A 13 18.45 1.82 -10.77
N ASN A 14 19.21 2.62 -10.01
CA ASN A 14 18.70 3.78 -9.26
C ASN A 14 17.65 3.41 -8.19
N GLU A 15 17.86 2.29 -7.49
CA GLU A 15 16.99 1.79 -6.42
C GLU A 15 16.72 2.84 -5.32
N ALA A 16 17.74 3.59 -4.92
CA ALA A 16 17.64 4.58 -3.86
C ALA A 16 16.71 5.73 -4.25
N GLU A 17 16.84 6.23 -5.48
CA GLU A 17 15.98 7.28 -6.02
C GLU A 17 14.54 6.78 -6.20
N LYS A 18 14.33 5.55 -6.67
CA LYS A 18 12.99 4.95 -6.81
C LYS A 18 12.29 4.80 -5.46
N GLY A 19 13.00 4.28 -4.45
CA GLY A 19 12.50 4.20 -3.09
C GLY A 19 12.18 5.57 -2.49
N LYS A 20 12.96 6.60 -2.82
CA LYS A 20 12.67 7.99 -2.42
C LYS A 20 11.38 8.51 -3.06
N VAL A 21 11.21 8.34 -4.37
CA VAL A 21 9.99 8.75 -5.09
C VAL A 21 8.75 8.05 -4.51
N ASN A 22 8.83 6.76 -4.22
CA ASN A 22 7.75 6.02 -3.57
C ASN A 22 7.37 6.60 -2.21
N ARG A 23 8.38 6.94 -1.37
CA ARG A 23 8.14 7.57 -0.07
C ARG A 23 7.49 8.95 -0.21
N GLU A 24 7.91 9.75 -1.17
CA GLU A 24 7.30 11.07 -1.44
C GLU A 24 5.82 10.94 -1.84
N ILE A 25 5.51 10.07 -2.80
CA ILE A 25 4.14 9.80 -3.24
C ILE A 25 3.29 9.26 -2.07
N PHE A 26 3.84 8.37 -1.25
CA PHE A 26 3.16 7.84 -0.08
C PHE A 26 2.79 8.93 0.94
N GLN A 27 3.69 9.89 1.21
CA GLN A 27 3.38 11.00 2.10
C GLN A 27 2.28 11.90 1.54
N GLU A 28 2.28 12.13 0.22
CA GLU A 28 1.20 12.89 -0.44
C GLU A 28 -0.15 12.19 -0.30
N LEU A 29 -0.21 10.87 -0.54
CA LEU A 29 -1.42 10.08 -0.35
C LEU A 29 -1.93 10.15 1.10
N LYS A 30 -1.04 10.01 2.08
CA LYS A 30 -1.39 10.12 3.51
C LYS A 30 -1.80 11.53 3.94
N THR A 31 -1.37 12.56 3.23
CA THR A 31 -1.79 13.94 3.48
C THR A 31 -3.15 14.21 2.87
N LYS A 32 -3.42 13.65 1.68
CA LYS A 32 -4.64 13.87 0.92
C LYS A 32 -5.82 13.04 1.44
N TYR A 33 -5.57 11.85 1.96
CA TYR A 33 -6.61 10.89 2.34
C TYR A 33 -6.42 10.39 3.78
N LYS A 34 -7.52 10.29 4.52
CA LYS A 34 -7.54 9.69 5.85
C LYS A 34 -7.57 8.16 5.72
N VAL A 35 -6.42 7.53 5.90
CA VAL A 35 -6.24 6.07 5.74
C VAL A 35 -6.28 5.36 7.08
N TYR A 36 -7.13 4.33 7.21
CA TYR A 36 -7.10 3.37 8.31
C TYR A 36 -6.46 2.06 7.86
N ARG A 37 -5.59 1.51 8.70
CA ARG A 37 -4.94 0.22 8.48
C ARG A 37 -4.86 -0.56 9.79
N ASP A 38 -5.23 -1.84 9.75
CA ASP A 38 -5.05 -2.79 10.85
C ASP A 38 -4.20 -3.97 10.39
N ASP A 39 -3.10 -4.22 11.10
CA ASP A 39 -2.00 -5.09 10.67
C ASP A 39 -2.03 -6.51 11.22
N ILE A 40 -2.87 -6.78 12.22
CA ILE A 40 -2.87 -8.04 12.98
C ILE A 40 -4.15 -8.83 12.72
N ASN A 41 -5.29 -8.26 13.13
CA ASN A 41 -6.60 -8.87 12.99
C ASN A 41 -7.58 -7.72 12.77
N PHE A 42 -8.13 -7.61 11.57
CA PHE A 42 -9.04 -6.52 11.23
C PHE A 42 -10.28 -6.52 12.14
N ASN A 43 -10.20 -5.74 13.23
CA ASN A 43 -11.22 -5.63 14.26
C ASN A 43 -11.33 -4.16 14.70
N PRO A 44 -11.87 -3.31 13.81
CA PRO A 44 -11.85 -1.86 14.00
C PRO A 44 -12.68 -1.45 15.21
N THR A 45 -12.06 -0.73 16.13
CA THR A 45 -12.72 -0.11 17.30
C THR A 45 -13.11 1.36 17.05
N VAL A 46 -12.87 1.85 15.83
CA VAL A 46 -13.14 3.22 15.38
C VAL A 46 -14.30 3.25 14.39
N ASN A 47 -14.90 4.42 14.19
CA ASN A 47 -15.88 4.61 13.13
C ASN A 47 -15.20 4.68 11.75
N LEU A 48 -15.33 3.61 10.96
CA LEU A 48 -14.70 3.50 9.63
C LEU A 48 -15.26 4.48 8.60
N ASP A 49 -16.46 5.03 8.81
CA ASP A 49 -17.05 6.00 7.88
C ASP A 49 -16.22 7.29 7.77
N GLU A 50 -15.45 7.62 8.81
CA GLU A 50 -14.59 8.79 8.83
C GLU A 50 -13.30 8.66 8.02
N TYR A 51 -13.00 7.48 7.45
CA TYR A 51 -11.79 7.22 6.71
C TYR A 51 -12.09 7.09 5.22
N ASP A 52 -11.22 7.63 4.36
CA ASP A 52 -11.37 7.55 2.90
C ASP A 52 -10.98 6.17 2.37
N VAL A 53 -9.95 5.58 2.98
CA VAL A 53 -9.39 4.27 2.62
C VAL A 53 -9.27 3.43 3.88
N VAL A 54 -9.74 2.19 3.82
CA VAL A 54 -9.73 1.24 4.94
C VAL A 54 -9.10 -0.06 4.47
N ILE A 55 -8.04 -0.50 5.16
CA ILE A 55 -7.21 -1.63 4.78
C ILE A 55 -7.10 -2.60 5.97
N GLY A 56 -7.42 -3.87 5.76
CA GLY A 56 -7.04 -4.96 6.66
C GLY A 56 -5.84 -5.72 6.11
N ARG A 57 -5.04 -6.32 7.00
CA ARG A 57 -3.89 -7.16 6.63
C ARG A 57 -4.01 -8.55 7.24
N GLU A 58 -3.61 -9.53 6.45
CA GLU A 58 -3.40 -10.92 6.84
C GLU A 58 -1.91 -11.25 6.64
N PRO A 59 -1.11 -11.39 7.71
CA PRO A 59 0.30 -11.74 7.60
C PRO A 59 0.50 -13.13 6.98
N GLY A 60 1.50 -13.26 6.14
CA GLY A 60 2.02 -14.53 5.62
C GLY A 60 3.53 -14.63 5.77
N TYR A 61 4.13 -15.67 5.19
CA TYR A 61 5.58 -15.85 5.15
C TYR A 61 6.18 -15.13 3.94
N HIS A 62 7.06 -14.13 4.15
CA HIS A 62 7.65 -13.27 3.10
C HIS A 62 6.64 -12.46 2.27
N HIS A 63 5.43 -12.28 2.78
CA HIS A 63 4.39 -11.46 2.18
C HIS A 63 3.24 -11.24 3.16
N ALA A 64 2.39 -10.28 2.85
CA ALA A 64 1.05 -10.21 3.41
C ALA A 64 -0.01 -10.04 2.33
N VAL A 65 -1.22 -10.44 2.67
CA VAL A 65 -2.42 -10.17 1.88
C VAL A 65 -3.18 -9.04 2.54
N TYR A 66 -3.53 -8.03 1.76
CA TYR A 66 -4.26 -6.85 2.21
C TYR A 66 -5.65 -6.88 1.61
N ASN A 67 -6.67 -6.74 2.45
CA ASN A 67 -8.06 -6.60 2.06
C ASN A 67 -8.45 -5.12 2.05
N ILE A 68 -8.80 -4.61 0.87
CA ILE A 68 -9.29 -3.24 0.69
C ILE A 68 -10.77 -3.21 1.01
N VAL A 69 -11.09 -2.73 2.21
CA VAL A 69 -12.46 -2.65 2.73
C VAL A 69 -13.18 -1.42 2.19
N LYS A 70 -12.46 -0.30 2.04
CA LYS A 70 -12.99 0.95 1.47
C LYS A 70 -11.91 1.62 0.62
N ASN A 71 -12.33 2.11 -0.55
CA ASN A 71 -11.52 2.93 -1.45
C ASN A 71 -12.39 4.04 -2.05
N ALA A 72 -12.83 4.99 -1.21
CA ALA A 72 -13.71 6.07 -1.64
C ALA A 72 -13.09 6.99 -2.73
N PRO A 73 -11.76 7.26 -2.74
CA PRO A 73 -11.14 8.11 -3.76
C PRO A 73 -10.90 7.42 -5.11
N ASP A 74 -11.27 6.15 -5.27
CA ASP A 74 -10.97 5.33 -6.45
C ASP A 74 -9.46 5.27 -6.78
N LEU A 75 -8.64 5.03 -5.75
CA LEU A 75 -7.20 4.88 -5.91
C LEU A 75 -6.86 3.69 -6.82
N SER A 76 -5.83 3.89 -7.63
CA SER A 76 -5.28 2.87 -8.51
C SER A 76 -4.67 1.71 -7.71
N THR A 77 -4.44 0.58 -8.40
CA THR A 77 -3.81 -0.60 -7.76
C THR A 77 -2.42 -0.28 -7.22
N ASP A 78 -1.62 0.52 -7.92
CA ASP A 78 -0.26 0.87 -7.47
C ASP A 78 -0.28 1.78 -6.24
N GLU A 79 -1.22 2.75 -6.18
CA GLU A 79 -1.40 3.60 -4.99
C GLU A 79 -1.83 2.78 -3.77
N LEU A 80 -2.76 1.84 -3.96
CA LEU A 80 -3.19 0.95 -2.89
C LEU A 80 -2.05 0.03 -2.44
N LEU A 81 -1.27 -0.55 -3.36
CA LEU A 81 -0.08 -1.34 -3.03
C LEU A 81 0.94 -0.52 -2.24
N LEU A 82 1.14 0.74 -2.61
CA LEU A 82 2.07 1.63 -1.93
C LEU A 82 1.60 1.94 -0.48
N LEU A 83 0.30 2.15 -0.29
CA LEU A 83 -0.29 2.31 1.05
C LEU A 83 -0.15 1.02 1.89
N CYS A 84 -0.36 -0.14 1.27
CA CYS A 84 -0.20 -1.44 1.92
C CYS A 84 1.26 -1.70 2.34
N ASP A 85 2.24 -1.29 1.55
CA ASP A 85 3.65 -1.50 1.89
C ASP A 85 4.30 -0.33 2.65
N GLY A 86 3.49 0.60 3.18
CA GLY A 86 4.01 1.74 3.95
C GLY A 86 4.96 2.66 3.17
N GLY A 87 4.80 2.73 1.84
CA GLY A 87 5.61 3.58 0.97
C GLY A 87 6.90 2.95 0.45
N ASN A 88 7.11 1.65 0.63
CA ASN A 88 8.33 0.97 0.19
C ASN A 88 8.21 0.42 -1.24
N LEU A 89 7.52 -0.69 -1.43
CA LEU A 89 7.40 -1.55 -2.63
C LEU A 89 8.75 -2.06 -3.17
N CYS A 90 9.68 -2.38 -2.27
CA CYS A 90 11.03 -2.86 -2.64
C CYS A 90 10.96 -4.19 -3.41
N PHE A 91 10.21 -5.18 -2.91
CA PHE A 91 9.97 -6.48 -3.54
C PHE A 91 8.66 -6.54 -4.32
N GLY A 92 7.92 -5.43 -4.30
CA GLY A 92 6.71 -5.24 -5.06
C GLY A 92 5.49 -6.00 -4.56
N GLY A 93 4.42 -5.90 -5.33
CA GLY A 93 3.13 -6.49 -5.01
C GLY A 93 2.23 -6.60 -6.23
N SER A 94 1.10 -7.28 -6.05
CA SER A 94 0.15 -7.56 -7.13
C SER A 94 -1.28 -7.65 -6.61
N ARG A 95 -2.23 -7.38 -7.50
CA ARG A 95 -3.64 -7.64 -7.23
C ARG A 95 -3.93 -9.14 -7.36
N LYS A 96 -4.53 -9.74 -6.33
CA LYS A 96 -4.97 -11.13 -6.33
C LYS A 96 -6.44 -11.27 -6.75
N SER A 97 -7.28 -10.34 -6.31
CA SER A 97 -8.69 -10.27 -6.66
C SER A 97 -9.20 -8.83 -6.58
N ASN A 98 -10.52 -8.62 -6.76
CA ASN A 98 -11.12 -7.28 -6.75
C ASN A 98 -10.77 -6.46 -5.50
N ASN A 99 -10.67 -7.08 -4.33
CA ASN A 99 -10.37 -6.36 -3.09
C ASN A 99 -9.09 -6.85 -2.38
N HIS A 100 -8.41 -7.88 -2.90
CA HIS A 100 -7.21 -8.42 -2.26
C HIS A 100 -5.94 -8.06 -3.03
N LEU A 101 -4.97 -7.53 -2.31
CA LEU A 101 -3.63 -7.23 -2.78
C LEU A 101 -2.62 -8.10 -2.03
N ARG A 102 -1.58 -8.58 -2.72
CA ARG A 102 -0.43 -9.23 -2.10
C ARG A 102 0.76 -8.30 -2.20
N VAL A 103 1.42 -8.01 -1.09
CA VAL A 103 2.70 -7.30 -1.05
C VAL A 103 3.77 -8.27 -0.56
N SER A 104 4.90 -8.34 -1.25
CA SER A 104 6.08 -9.10 -0.81
C SER A 104 6.79 -8.32 0.30
N GLU A 105 7.13 -8.99 1.39
CA GLU A 105 7.74 -8.41 2.60
C GLU A 105 9.03 -9.20 2.91
N ASP A 106 10.01 -8.56 3.56
CA ASP A 106 11.24 -9.18 4.09
C ASP A 106 11.02 -9.70 5.52
#